data_AF-A0A3D2K052-F1
#
_entry.id   AF-A0A3D2K052-F1
#
_cell.length_a   1.000
_cell.length_b   1.000
_cell.length_c   1.000
_cell.angle_alpha   90.00
_cell.angle_beta   90.00
_cell.angle_gamma   90.00
#
_symmetry.space_group_name_H-M   'P 1'
#
loop_
_entity.id
_entity.type
_entity.pdbx_description
1 polymer ?
#
loop_
_entity_poly.entity_id
_entity_poly.type
_entity_poly.pdbx_seq_one_letter_code
_entity_poly.pdbx_strand_id
1 'polypeptide(L)'
;TATNYQLAKALVGSLHMETVCHENSITSIVPQKLLSYREAIDLAFSRIAQNRVPSTWYGAMSTGHLRPEQIQNIQVPEYGVLTDRRSVRLATDKTDVIDAIWSIGGARGWPSMTWAWKLRGLMDKFVGGIGMRRGRRDSTDLKPGDALDFWRVVLTDKKAGRLILFAEMKLPGEAWLEFYISKDSLVQTATFRPLGLFGRLYWYLTFPFHLILFPRMARKLAKGWPTPSTNTKS
;
A
#
# COMPACT_ATOMS: atom_id res chain seq x y z
N THR A 1 -6.10 7.98 18.62
CA THR A 1 -6.71 8.49 19.87
C THR A 1 -5.98 7.82 21.01
N ALA A 2 -5.37 8.57 21.93
CA ALA A 2 -4.70 7.97 23.09
C ALA A 2 -5.76 7.37 24.01
N THR A 3 -5.72 6.06 24.22
CA THR A 3 -6.69 5.33 25.03
C THR A 3 -6.36 5.55 26.51
N ASN A 4 -7.38 5.86 27.33
CA ASN A 4 -7.22 6.04 28.78
C ASN A 4 -6.67 4.75 29.43
N TYR A 5 -5.60 4.87 30.23
CA TYR A 5 -4.91 3.76 30.90
C TYR A 5 -5.85 2.88 31.73
N GLN A 6 -6.85 3.47 32.41
CA GLN A 6 -7.84 2.70 33.17
C GLN A 6 -8.68 1.79 32.27
N LEU A 7 -9.02 2.28 31.07
CA LEU A 7 -9.79 1.51 30.09
C LEU A 7 -8.97 0.33 29.54
N ALA A 8 -7.69 0.57 29.25
CA ALA A 8 -6.77 -0.47 28.80
C ALA A 8 -6.55 -1.54 29.89
N LYS A 9 -6.38 -1.12 31.15
CA LYS A 9 -6.21 -2.03 32.29
C LYS A 9 -7.46 -2.89 32.53
N ALA A 10 -8.65 -2.31 32.43
CA ALA A 10 -9.91 -3.04 32.57
C ALA A 10 -10.09 -4.09 31.45
N LEU A 11 -9.78 -3.74 30.20
CA LEU A 11 -9.84 -4.66 29.06
C LEU A 11 -8.84 -5.82 29.21
N VAL A 12 -7.59 -5.54 29.62
CA VAL A 12 -6.59 -6.60 29.84
C VAL A 12 -7.01 -7.49 31.01
N GLY A 13 -7.57 -6.92 32.08
CA GLY A 13 -8.10 -7.69 33.20
C GLY A 13 -9.27 -8.60 32.81
N SER A 14 -10.16 -8.15 31.91
CA SER A 14 -11.30 -8.96 31.48
C SER A 14 -10.91 -10.15 30.61
N LEU A 15 -9.75 -10.10 29.93
CA LEU A 15 -9.25 -11.23 29.12
C LEU A 15 -8.87 -12.44 29.97
N HIS A 16 -8.65 -12.26 31.28
CA HIS A 16 -8.33 -13.36 32.18
C HIS A 16 -9.57 -14.08 32.73
N MET A 17 -10.76 -13.49 32.59
CA MET A 17 -12.00 -14.05 33.10
C MET A 17 -12.56 -15.05 32.10
N GLU A 18 -12.60 -16.33 32.48
CA GLU A 18 -13.19 -17.39 31.67
C GLU A 18 -14.73 -17.30 31.79
N THR A 19 -15.37 -16.65 30.83
CA THR A 19 -16.84 -16.51 30.79
C THR A 19 -17.47 -17.63 29.99
N VAL A 20 -17.59 -18.82 30.61
CA VAL A 20 -18.36 -19.93 30.04
C VAL A 20 -19.84 -19.69 30.33
N CYS A 21 -20.64 -19.50 29.27
CA CYS A 21 -22.09 -19.34 29.41
C CYS A 21 -22.75 -20.71 29.59
N HIS A 22 -23.43 -20.91 30.72
CA HIS A 22 -24.13 -22.16 31.02
C HIS A 22 -25.65 -22.10 30.77
N GLU A 23 -26.23 -20.90 30.67
CA GLU A 23 -27.66 -20.70 30.43
C GLU A 23 -27.95 -20.45 28.94
N ASN A 24 -28.94 -21.15 28.39
CA ASN A 24 -29.33 -21.16 26.98
C ASN A 24 -30.81 -20.78 26.73
N SER A 25 -31.63 -20.41 27.73
CA SER A 25 -33.06 -20.10 27.52
C SER A 25 -33.32 -19.01 26.47
N ILE A 26 -32.38 -18.06 26.33
CA ILE A 26 -32.43 -16.97 25.35
C ILE A 26 -32.57 -17.48 23.90
N THR A 27 -32.08 -18.68 23.60
CA THR A 27 -32.19 -19.29 22.26
C THR A 27 -33.63 -19.58 21.85
N SER A 28 -34.54 -19.74 22.82
CA SER A 28 -35.97 -19.92 22.56
C SER A 28 -36.69 -18.60 22.25
N ILE A 29 -36.19 -17.49 22.80
CA ILE A 29 -36.77 -16.15 22.62
C ILE A 29 -36.28 -15.53 21.31
N VAL A 30 -34.98 -15.72 21.01
CA VAL A 30 -34.34 -15.19 19.80
C VAL A 30 -33.63 -16.34 19.08
N PRO A 31 -34.35 -17.10 18.23
CA PRO A 31 -33.75 -18.17 17.46
C PRO A 31 -32.80 -17.58 16.43
N GLN A 32 -31.50 -17.84 16.61
CA GLN A 32 -30.45 -17.39 15.71
C GLN A 32 -29.43 -18.50 15.47
N LYS A 33 -28.78 -18.47 14.30
CA LYS A 33 -27.67 -19.37 14.03
C LYS A 33 -26.43 -18.87 14.79
N LEU A 34 -26.06 -19.59 15.84
CA LEU A 34 -24.82 -19.34 16.57
C LEU A 34 -23.63 -19.82 15.74
N LEU A 35 -22.52 -19.08 15.82
CA LEU A 35 -21.26 -19.46 15.21
C LEU A 35 -20.40 -20.13 16.28
N SER A 36 -19.74 -21.23 15.92
CA SER A 36 -18.62 -21.73 16.71
C SER A 36 -17.51 -20.69 16.78
N TYR A 37 -16.64 -20.80 17.79
CA TYR A 37 -15.48 -19.92 17.91
C TYR A 37 -14.66 -19.85 16.62
N ARG A 38 -14.40 -21.00 16.00
CA ARG A 38 -13.64 -21.08 14.74
C ARG A 38 -14.37 -20.37 13.61
N GLU A 39 -15.67 -20.58 13.44
CA GLU A 39 -16.47 -19.89 12.43
C GLU A 39 -16.53 -18.38 12.68
N ALA A 40 -16.61 -17.94 13.93
CA ALA A 40 -16.59 -16.53 14.29
C ALA A 40 -15.24 -15.88 13.96
N ILE A 41 -14.12 -16.58 14.22
CA ILE A 41 -12.77 -16.14 13.85
C ILE A 41 -12.59 -16.10 12.33
N ASP A 42 -13.00 -17.14 11.60
CA ASP A 42 -12.92 -17.18 10.14
C ASP A 42 -13.78 -16.10 9.49
N LEU A 43 -14.98 -15.86 10.02
CA LEU A 43 -15.85 -14.76 9.60
C LEU A 43 -15.26 -13.40 9.96
N ALA A 44 -14.61 -13.26 11.13
CA ALA A 44 -13.93 -12.04 11.52
C ALA A 44 -12.75 -11.75 10.60
N PHE A 45 -11.92 -12.73 10.25
CA PHE A 45 -10.84 -12.57 9.27
C PHE A 45 -11.37 -12.24 7.88
N SER A 46 -12.43 -12.92 7.43
CA SER A 46 -13.10 -12.62 6.16
C SER A 46 -13.67 -11.20 6.15
N ARG A 47 -14.26 -10.76 7.27
CA ARG A 47 -14.73 -9.39 7.46
C ARG A 47 -13.61 -8.39 7.63
N ILE A 48 -12.45 -8.72 8.20
CA ILE A 48 -11.29 -7.82 8.25
C ILE A 48 -10.71 -7.62 6.85
N ALA A 49 -10.65 -8.69 6.05
CA ALA A 49 -10.25 -8.63 4.65
C ALA A 49 -11.23 -7.81 3.80
N GLN A 50 -12.54 -7.97 4.02
CA GLN A 50 -13.60 -7.20 3.33
C GLN A 50 -13.79 -5.78 3.90
N ASN A 51 -13.56 -5.61 5.19
CA ASN A 51 -13.91 -4.47 6.03
C ASN A 51 -12.73 -4.13 6.97
N ARG A 52 -11.65 -3.64 6.36
CA ARG A 52 -10.93 -2.44 6.78
C ARG A 52 -10.89 -2.22 8.31
N VAL A 53 -9.73 -2.51 8.92
CA VAL A 53 -9.22 -1.65 10.01
C VAL A 53 -7.94 -0.94 9.54
N PRO A 54 -8.03 0.04 8.61
CA PRO A 54 -6.88 0.71 8.00
C PRO A 54 -6.37 1.83 8.89
N SER A 55 -7.25 2.46 9.66
CA SER A 55 -6.95 3.59 10.53
C SER A 55 -5.98 3.23 11.66
N THR A 56 -6.07 2.02 12.20
CA THR A 56 -5.21 1.59 13.31
C THR A 56 -3.78 1.31 12.84
N TRP A 57 -3.59 0.62 11.71
CA TRP A 57 -2.24 0.42 11.18
C TRP A 57 -1.71 1.68 10.48
N TYR A 58 -2.50 2.44 9.71
CA TYR A 58 -2.04 3.71 9.12
C TYR A 58 -1.62 4.71 10.19
N GLY A 59 -2.39 4.81 11.28
CA GLY A 59 -2.03 5.59 12.47
C GLY A 59 -0.71 5.11 13.10
N ALA A 60 -0.60 3.81 13.40
CA ALA A 60 0.62 3.20 13.95
C ALA A 60 1.85 3.32 13.02
N MET A 61 1.63 3.33 11.71
CA MET A 61 2.65 3.43 10.67
C MET A 61 3.12 4.88 10.50
N SER A 62 2.20 5.85 10.55
CA SER A 62 2.52 7.29 10.56
C SER A 62 3.33 7.71 11.81
N THR A 63 3.14 7.00 12.93
CA THR A 63 3.94 7.16 14.16
C THR A 63 5.24 6.33 14.16
N GLY A 64 5.49 5.50 13.14
CA GLY A 64 6.74 4.76 12.97
C GLY A 64 6.89 3.47 13.79
N HIS A 65 5.79 2.87 14.28
CA HIS A 65 5.84 1.78 15.26
C HIS A 65 5.50 0.37 14.70
N LEU A 66 5.36 0.20 13.39
CA LEU A 66 5.06 -1.12 12.82
C LEU A 66 6.33 -1.92 12.55
N ARG A 67 6.35 -3.18 12.99
CA ARG A 67 7.40 -4.14 12.64
C ARG A 67 7.24 -4.58 11.17
N PRO A 68 8.32 -4.84 10.43
CA PRO A 68 8.26 -5.28 9.02
C PRO A 68 7.35 -6.49 8.78
N GLU A 69 7.29 -7.43 9.74
CA GLU A 69 6.41 -8.61 9.72
C GLU A 69 4.92 -8.27 9.66
N GLN A 70 4.51 -7.17 10.29
CA GLN A 70 3.11 -6.73 10.30
C GLN A 70 2.71 -6.07 8.97
N ILE A 71 3.69 -5.53 8.23
CA ILE A 71 3.49 -4.87 6.93
C ILE A 71 3.29 -5.92 5.82
N GLN A 72 3.96 -7.08 5.90
CA GLN A 72 3.86 -8.14 4.90
C GLN A 72 2.45 -8.75 4.77
N ASN A 73 1.62 -8.66 5.82
CA ASN A 73 0.25 -9.18 5.82
C ASN A 73 -0.77 -8.20 5.21
N ILE A 74 -0.33 -7.03 4.75
CA ILE A 74 -1.20 -6.02 4.17
C ILE A 74 -1.47 -6.36 2.70
N GLN A 75 -2.75 -6.46 2.34
CA GLN A 75 -3.20 -6.76 0.98
C GLN A 75 -3.78 -5.52 0.29
N VAL A 76 -3.62 -5.46 -1.04
CA VAL A 76 -4.24 -4.44 -1.88
C VAL A 76 -5.77 -4.64 -1.84
N PRO A 77 -6.57 -3.59 -1.61
CA PRO A 77 -8.01 -3.73 -1.55
C PRO A 77 -8.62 -4.11 -2.91
N GLU A 78 -9.62 -5.01 -2.88
CA GLU A 78 -10.30 -5.50 -4.09
C GLU A 78 -11.64 -4.81 -4.36
N TYR A 79 -12.33 -4.35 -3.32
CA TYR A 79 -13.69 -3.82 -3.42
C TYR A 79 -13.77 -2.30 -3.27
N GLY A 80 -14.64 -1.69 -4.09
CA GLY A 80 -14.87 -0.24 -4.08
C GLY A 80 -13.64 0.56 -4.50
N VAL A 81 -12.81 -0.02 -5.37
CA VAL A 81 -11.58 0.56 -5.88
C VAL A 81 -11.73 1.01 -7.33
N LEU A 82 -10.90 1.97 -7.71
CA LEU A 82 -10.68 2.40 -9.07
C LEU A 82 -9.26 1.97 -9.44
N THR A 83 -9.11 1.29 -10.57
CA THR A 83 -7.84 0.68 -10.97
C THR A 83 -7.40 1.15 -12.34
N ASP A 84 -6.11 1.46 -12.47
CA ASP A 84 -5.43 1.57 -13.76
C ASP A 84 -4.40 0.43 -13.86
N ARG A 85 -4.71 -0.56 -14.71
CA ARG A 85 -3.85 -1.72 -14.96
C ARG A 85 -3.20 -1.60 -16.33
N ARG A 86 -1.87 -1.67 -16.37
CA ARG A 86 -1.05 -1.68 -17.59
C ARG A 86 -0.27 -2.98 -17.66
N SER A 87 -0.26 -3.60 -18.83
CA SER A 87 0.60 -4.74 -19.13
C SER A 87 1.46 -4.39 -20.33
N VAL A 88 2.77 -4.57 -20.19
CA VAL A 88 3.75 -4.28 -21.25
C VAL A 88 4.69 -5.46 -21.37
N ARG A 89 4.86 -5.98 -22.59
CA ARG A 89 5.82 -7.06 -22.87
C ARG A 89 7.23 -6.61 -22.53
N LEU A 90 8.00 -7.50 -21.92
CA LEU A 90 9.41 -7.24 -21.60
C LEU A 90 10.20 -7.09 -22.90
N ALA A 91 11.06 -6.08 -22.94
CA ALA A 91 11.95 -5.79 -24.07
C ALA A 91 13.42 -6.15 -23.77
N THR A 92 13.69 -6.62 -22.55
CA THR A 92 14.99 -7.08 -22.05
C THR A 92 14.76 -8.24 -21.10
N ASP A 93 15.84 -8.79 -20.55
CA ASP A 93 15.78 -9.89 -19.59
C ASP A 93 14.98 -9.54 -18.34
N LYS A 94 14.31 -10.57 -17.80
CA LYS A 94 13.49 -10.45 -16.58
C LYS A 94 14.27 -9.83 -15.43
N THR A 95 15.55 -10.17 -15.29
CA THR A 95 16.45 -9.69 -14.24
C THR A 95 16.63 -8.17 -14.30
N ASP A 96 16.84 -7.61 -15.49
CA ASP A 96 17.04 -6.17 -15.67
C ASP A 96 15.77 -5.38 -15.33
N VAL A 97 14.61 -5.94 -15.67
CA VAL A 97 13.31 -5.33 -15.32
C VAL A 97 13.07 -5.38 -13.82
N ILE A 98 13.43 -6.48 -13.15
CA ILE A 98 13.39 -6.58 -11.69
C ILE A 98 14.31 -5.51 -11.08
N ASP A 99 15.57 -5.42 -11.53
CA ASP A 99 16.50 -4.42 -10.98
C ASP A 99 16.04 -2.99 -11.25
N ALA A 100 15.41 -2.73 -12.41
CA ALA A 100 14.78 -1.46 -12.71
C ALA A 100 13.65 -1.12 -11.74
N ILE A 101 12.77 -2.07 -11.41
CA ILE A 101 11.69 -1.90 -10.42
C ILE A 101 12.27 -1.60 -9.03
N TRP A 102 13.32 -2.34 -8.62
CA TRP A 102 13.98 -2.12 -7.33
C TRP A 102 14.71 -0.78 -7.27
N SER A 103 15.04 -0.19 -8.41
CA SER A 103 15.72 1.11 -8.49
C SER A 103 14.81 2.34 -8.49
N ILE A 104 13.47 2.16 -8.44
CA ILE A 104 12.49 3.25 -8.45
C ILE A 104 12.62 4.15 -7.21
N GLY A 105 12.62 5.47 -7.39
CA GLY A 105 12.65 6.46 -6.30
C GLY A 105 14.06 6.85 -5.86
N GLY A 106 14.17 7.58 -4.74
CA GLY A 106 15.45 8.06 -4.22
C GLY A 106 16.21 8.96 -5.19
N ALA A 107 17.54 8.79 -5.31
CA ALA A 107 18.38 9.61 -6.17
C ALA A 107 18.08 9.45 -7.68
N ARG A 108 17.59 8.27 -8.10
CA ARG A 108 17.22 7.99 -9.50
C ARG A 108 15.84 8.55 -9.87
N GLY A 109 14.99 8.76 -8.87
CA GLY A 109 13.62 9.22 -9.06
C GLY A 109 12.75 8.19 -9.79
N TRP A 110 11.70 8.67 -10.45
CA TRP A 110 10.72 7.82 -11.09
C TRP A 110 10.97 7.71 -12.60
N PRO A 111 10.66 6.57 -13.24
CA PRO A 111 10.88 6.40 -14.68
C PRO A 111 10.11 7.43 -15.54
N SER A 112 8.97 7.92 -15.06
CA SER A 112 8.10 8.85 -15.80
C SER A 112 7.72 10.05 -14.94
N MET A 113 7.75 11.24 -15.57
CA MET A 113 7.25 12.51 -15.02
C MET A 113 7.72 12.79 -13.58
N THR A 114 9.02 12.65 -13.30
CA THR A 114 9.61 12.93 -11.97
C THR A 114 9.25 14.32 -11.43
N TRP A 115 9.08 15.31 -12.31
CA TRP A 115 8.61 16.65 -11.91
C TRP A 115 7.18 16.65 -11.35
N ALA A 116 6.28 15.81 -11.87
CA ALA A 116 4.90 15.73 -11.41
C ALA A 116 4.85 15.12 -10.00
N TRP A 117 5.69 14.12 -9.75
CA TRP A 117 5.89 13.55 -8.40
C TRP A 117 6.49 14.57 -7.43
N LYS A 118 7.47 15.38 -7.88
CA LYS A 118 8.01 16.50 -7.09
C LYS A 118 6.93 17.52 -6.74
N LEU A 119 6.14 17.95 -7.72
CA LEU A 119 5.03 18.88 -7.52
C LEU A 119 4.00 18.32 -6.55
N ARG A 120 3.63 17.04 -6.72
CA ARG A 120 2.68 16.38 -5.83
C ARG A 120 3.19 16.31 -4.39
N GLY A 121 4.48 15.99 -4.21
CA GLY A 121 5.12 16.01 -2.90
C GLY A 121 5.19 17.40 -2.28
N LEU A 122 5.38 18.45 -3.09
CA LEU A 122 5.32 19.84 -2.61
C LEU A 122 3.91 20.21 -2.13
N MET A 123 2.88 19.90 -2.92
CA MET A 123 1.48 20.11 -2.52
C MET A 123 1.13 19.37 -1.24
N ASP A 124 1.63 18.15 -1.09
CA ASP A 124 1.44 17.35 0.13
C ASP A 124 1.99 18.07 1.37
N LYS A 125 3.22 18.60 1.25
CA LYS A 125 3.86 19.35 2.34
C LYS A 125 3.05 20.60 2.72
N PHE A 126 2.48 21.32 1.76
CA PHE A 126 1.64 22.50 2.03
C PHE A 126 0.39 22.18 2.85
N VAL A 127 -0.19 20.99 2.68
CA VAL A 127 -1.35 20.55 3.48
C VAL A 127 -0.93 19.78 4.74
N GLY A 128 0.34 19.85 5.14
CA GLY A 128 0.90 19.20 6.33
C GLY A 128 1.08 17.69 6.19
N GLY A 129 1.24 17.19 4.97
CA GLY A 129 1.64 15.82 4.66
C GLY A 129 3.17 15.62 4.76
N ILE A 130 3.61 14.44 4.36
CA ILE A 130 5.01 13.99 4.48
C ILE A 130 5.91 14.60 3.41
N GLY A 131 5.36 14.90 2.23
CA GLY A 131 6.07 15.40 1.07
C GLY A 131 7.06 14.39 0.46
N MET A 132 8.01 14.86 -0.35
CA MET A 132 9.06 14.03 -0.92
C MET A 132 10.17 13.76 0.12
N ARG A 133 10.11 12.62 0.83
CA ARG A 133 11.25 12.13 1.63
C ARG A 133 12.19 11.32 0.73
N ARG A 134 13.28 11.93 0.27
CA ARG A 134 14.29 11.26 -0.57
C ARG A 134 15.00 10.06 0.10
N GLY A 135 14.70 9.75 1.36
CA GLY A 135 15.41 8.77 2.17
C GLY A 135 15.09 7.33 1.76
N ARG A 136 15.98 6.73 0.97
CA ARG A 136 16.12 5.28 0.81
C ARG A 136 17.20 4.77 1.76
N ARG A 137 17.00 3.57 2.32
CA ARG A 137 18.05 2.85 3.06
C ARG A 137 19.16 2.38 2.11
N ASP A 138 18.76 1.87 0.95
CA ASP A 138 19.67 1.36 -0.08
C ASP A 138 19.11 1.70 -1.49
N SER A 139 20.01 1.93 -2.43
CA SER A 139 19.69 2.24 -3.82
C SER A 139 19.25 1.03 -4.65
N THR A 140 19.51 -0.19 -4.17
CA THR A 140 19.29 -1.45 -4.90
C THR A 140 18.57 -2.52 -4.10
N ASP A 141 18.57 -2.42 -2.76
CA ASP A 141 17.85 -3.34 -1.88
C ASP A 141 16.62 -2.66 -1.26
N LEU A 142 15.45 -3.27 -1.41
CA LEU A 142 14.18 -2.79 -0.87
C LEU A 142 13.65 -3.80 0.14
N LYS A 143 13.38 -3.33 1.36
CA LYS A 143 12.75 -4.11 2.42
C LYS A 143 11.34 -3.59 2.73
N PRO A 144 10.42 -4.46 3.17
CA PRO A 144 9.15 -4.02 3.73
C PRO A 144 9.38 -2.98 4.83
N GLY A 145 8.66 -1.87 4.74
CA GLY A 145 8.85 -0.71 5.62
C GLY A 145 9.79 0.37 5.07
N ASP A 146 10.54 0.15 3.98
CA ASP A 146 11.38 1.21 3.40
C ASP A 146 10.52 2.34 2.79
N ALA A 147 10.98 3.59 2.95
CA ALA A 147 10.34 4.76 2.34
C ALA A 147 10.91 5.02 0.94
N LEU A 148 10.02 5.38 0.01
CA LEU A 148 10.32 5.78 -1.37
C LEU A 148 9.56 7.07 -1.68
N ASP A 149 10.17 8.22 -1.38
CA ASP A 149 9.54 9.54 -1.45
C ASP A 149 8.35 9.67 -0.49
N PHE A 150 7.13 9.48 -0.99
CA PHE A 150 5.87 9.45 -0.23
C PHE A 150 5.19 8.08 -0.34
N TRP A 151 5.91 7.07 -0.83
CA TRP A 151 5.48 5.68 -0.85
C TRP A 151 6.17 4.90 0.25
N ARG A 152 5.47 3.91 0.79
CA ARG A 152 5.99 2.89 1.69
C ARG A 152 6.04 1.57 0.97
N VAL A 153 7.14 0.85 1.09
CA VAL A 153 7.25 -0.52 0.61
C VAL A 153 6.45 -1.43 1.54
N VAL A 154 5.46 -2.12 0.99
CA VAL A 154 4.59 -3.03 1.75
C VAL A 154 5.07 -4.47 1.60
N LEU A 155 5.32 -4.88 0.36
CA LEU A 155 5.76 -6.23 0.03
C LEU A 155 6.88 -6.16 -1.00
N THR A 156 7.93 -6.94 -0.76
CA THR A 156 8.99 -7.18 -1.73
C THR A 156 9.18 -8.69 -1.91
N ASP A 157 9.13 -9.13 -3.16
CA ASP A 157 9.53 -10.46 -3.56
C ASP A 157 10.39 -10.34 -4.81
N LYS A 158 11.71 -10.20 -4.60
CA LYS A 158 12.68 -10.02 -5.68
C LYS A 158 12.78 -11.25 -6.58
N LYS A 159 12.57 -12.45 -6.03
CA LYS A 159 12.62 -13.70 -6.80
C LYS A 159 11.42 -13.81 -7.75
N ALA A 160 10.23 -13.48 -7.27
CA ALA A 160 9.03 -13.44 -8.12
C ALA A 160 8.99 -12.20 -9.03
N GLY A 161 9.72 -11.14 -8.66
CA GLY A 161 9.70 -9.84 -9.34
C GLY A 161 8.45 -9.04 -9.01
N ARG A 162 7.97 -9.12 -7.75
CA ARG A 162 6.77 -8.44 -7.25
C ARG A 162 7.11 -7.38 -6.20
N LEU A 163 6.54 -6.20 -6.35
CA LEU A 163 6.70 -5.05 -5.45
C LEU A 163 5.34 -4.38 -5.23
N ILE A 164 4.97 -4.15 -3.98
CA ILE A 164 3.75 -3.40 -3.62
C ILE A 164 4.14 -2.17 -2.82
N LEU A 165 3.65 -1.02 -3.25
CA LEU A 165 3.84 0.27 -2.63
C LEU A 165 2.51 0.85 -2.15
N PHE A 166 2.53 1.49 -1.00
CA PHE A 166 1.40 2.21 -0.42
C PHE A 166 1.71 3.70 -0.29
N ALA A 167 0.79 4.58 -0.69
CA ALA A 167 1.00 6.03 -0.61
C ALA A 167 0.72 6.57 0.80
N GLU A 168 1.70 7.24 1.41
CA GLU A 168 1.58 7.90 2.71
C GLU A 168 1.21 9.40 2.62
N MET A 169 1.14 9.95 1.39
CA MET A 169 0.73 11.35 1.19
C MET A 169 -0.74 11.56 1.64
N LYS A 170 -1.12 12.79 1.93
CA LYS A 170 -2.53 13.14 2.20
C LYS A 170 -3.33 13.08 0.90
N LEU A 171 -4.23 12.11 0.80
CA LEU A 171 -5.15 11.96 -0.32
C LEU A 171 -6.56 11.61 0.22
N PRO A 172 -7.65 11.99 -0.49
CA PRO A 172 -9.03 11.66 -0.08
C PRO A 172 -9.37 10.18 -0.38
N GLY A 173 -8.56 9.26 0.13
CA GLY A 173 -8.62 7.84 -0.18
C GLY A 173 -7.34 7.12 0.22
N GLU A 174 -7.13 5.94 -0.37
CA GLU A 174 -5.91 5.14 -0.26
C GLU A 174 -5.37 4.87 -1.67
N ALA A 175 -4.06 4.96 -1.88
CA ALA A 175 -3.45 4.66 -3.16
C ALA A 175 -2.37 3.60 -3.03
N TRP A 176 -2.38 2.66 -3.97
CA TRP A 176 -1.46 1.53 -4.06
C TRP A 176 -0.87 1.50 -5.45
N LEU A 177 0.39 1.09 -5.53
CA LEU A 177 1.07 0.85 -6.79
C LEU A 177 1.77 -0.50 -6.70
N GLU A 178 1.31 -1.43 -7.52
CA GLU A 178 1.84 -2.79 -7.61
C GLU A 178 2.57 -2.98 -8.93
N PHE A 179 3.71 -3.67 -8.86
CA PHE A 179 4.44 -4.20 -9.99
C PHE A 179 4.60 -5.69 -9.81
N TYR A 180 4.38 -6.47 -10.87
CA TYR A 180 4.80 -7.87 -10.91
C TYR A 180 5.11 -8.30 -12.34
N ILE A 181 5.96 -9.30 -12.46
CA ILE A 181 6.28 -9.92 -13.75
C ILE A 181 5.43 -11.17 -13.93
N SER A 182 4.66 -11.22 -15.01
CA SER A 182 3.86 -12.38 -15.40
C SER A 182 4.35 -12.90 -16.74
N LYS A 183 4.99 -14.08 -16.74
CA LYS A 183 5.62 -14.67 -17.92
C LYS A 183 6.57 -13.65 -18.57
N ASP A 184 6.19 -13.14 -19.74
CA ASP A 184 6.98 -12.21 -20.57
C ASP A 184 6.46 -10.77 -20.52
N SER A 185 5.69 -10.42 -19.50
CA SER A 185 5.11 -9.07 -19.36
C SER A 185 5.29 -8.50 -17.96
N LEU A 186 5.63 -7.20 -17.90
CA LEU A 186 5.50 -6.39 -16.70
C LEU A 186 4.04 -5.96 -16.56
N VAL A 187 3.44 -6.27 -15.41
CA VAL A 187 2.14 -5.75 -15.01
C VAL A 187 2.34 -4.67 -13.96
N GLN A 188 1.76 -3.51 -14.22
CA GLN A 188 1.72 -2.37 -13.31
C GLN A 188 0.25 -2.08 -13.00
N THR A 189 -0.11 -2.05 -11.72
CA THR A 189 -1.48 -1.76 -11.29
C THR A 189 -1.45 -0.62 -10.28
N ALA A 190 -2.08 0.50 -10.63
CA ALA A 190 -2.39 1.56 -9.69
C ALA A 190 -3.82 1.36 -9.17
N THR A 191 -3.97 1.12 -7.87
CA THR A 191 -5.27 0.90 -7.21
C THR A 191 -5.55 2.06 -6.28
N PHE A 192 -6.67 2.72 -6.47
CA PHE A 192 -7.12 3.82 -5.61
C PHE A 192 -8.46 3.49 -4.99
N ARG A 193 -8.53 3.52 -3.66
CA ARG A 193 -9.78 3.34 -2.92
C ARG A 193 -10.30 4.71 -2.45
N PRO A 194 -11.25 5.32 -3.17
CA PRO A 194 -11.77 6.64 -2.81
C PRO A 194 -12.47 6.62 -1.45
N LEU A 195 -12.34 7.73 -0.72
CA LEU A 195 -13.13 7.98 0.49
C LEU A 195 -14.20 9.04 0.16
N GLY A 196 -15.46 8.62 0.17
CA GLY A 196 -16.60 9.49 -0.17
C GLY A 196 -16.57 10.05 -1.60
N LEU A 197 -17.33 11.14 -1.82
CA LEU A 197 -17.44 11.80 -3.13
C LEU A 197 -16.16 12.53 -3.52
N PHE A 198 -15.50 13.19 -2.56
CA PHE A 198 -14.24 13.91 -2.82
C PHE A 198 -13.12 12.98 -3.29
N GLY A 199 -13.07 11.74 -2.79
CA GLY A 199 -12.14 10.73 -3.30
C GLY A 199 -12.37 10.40 -4.76
N ARG A 200 -13.64 10.19 -5.15
CA ARG A 200 -13.99 9.90 -6.55
C ARG A 200 -13.66 11.07 -7.46
N LEU A 201 -13.99 12.29 -7.04
CA LEU A 201 -13.66 13.51 -7.79
C LEU A 201 -12.14 13.65 -7.98
N TYR A 202 -11.37 13.43 -6.92
CA TYR A 202 -9.90 13.47 -6.98
C TYR A 202 -9.35 12.47 -8.01
N TRP A 203 -9.86 11.24 -8.03
CA TRP A 203 -9.45 10.25 -9.02
C TRP A 203 -9.70 10.75 -10.44
N TYR A 204 -10.90 11.24 -10.74
CA TYR A 204 -11.22 11.71 -12.09
C TYR A 204 -10.42 12.95 -12.51
N LEU A 205 -10.13 13.87 -11.58
CA LEU A 205 -9.26 15.02 -11.86
C LEU A 205 -7.82 14.62 -12.16
N THR A 206 -7.32 13.57 -11.50
CA THR A 206 -5.95 13.07 -11.71
C THR A 206 -5.82 12.05 -12.84
N PHE A 207 -6.94 11.48 -13.28
CA PHE A 207 -6.99 10.46 -14.34
C PHE A 207 -6.29 10.85 -15.66
N PRO A 208 -6.41 12.09 -16.18
CA PRO A 208 -5.67 12.50 -17.38
C PRO A 208 -4.15 12.36 -17.22
N PHE A 209 -3.61 12.62 -16.02
CA PHE A 209 -2.19 12.41 -15.74
C PHE A 209 -1.85 10.92 -15.71
N HIS A 210 -2.72 10.07 -15.14
CA HIS A 210 -2.54 8.62 -15.12
C HIS A 210 -2.40 8.03 -16.53
N LEU A 211 -3.24 8.49 -17.47
CA LEU A 211 -3.21 8.07 -18.89
C LEU A 211 -1.86 8.31 -19.57
N ILE A 212 -1.08 9.28 -19.09
CA ILE A 212 0.22 9.61 -19.67
C ILE A 212 1.36 9.00 -18.84
N LEU A 213 1.28 9.15 -17.52
CA LEU A 213 2.34 8.82 -16.59
C LEU A 213 2.56 7.31 -16.51
N PHE A 214 1.49 6.54 -16.30
CA PHE A 214 1.58 5.09 -16.06
C PHE A 214 1.99 4.28 -17.29
N PRO A 215 1.45 4.52 -18.50
CA PRO A 215 1.93 3.81 -19.69
C PRO A 215 3.40 4.09 -20.01
N ARG A 216 3.88 5.31 -19.77
CA ARG A 216 5.30 5.67 -19.96
C ARG A 216 6.19 4.99 -18.91
N MET A 217 5.74 4.93 -17.66
CA MET A 217 6.44 4.25 -16.59
C MET A 217 6.60 2.75 -16.88
N ALA A 218 5.50 2.06 -17.17
CA ALA A 218 5.51 0.63 -17.47
C ALA A 218 6.41 0.30 -18.67
N ARG A 219 6.34 1.09 -19.74
CA ARG A 219 7.21 0.92 -20.92
C ARG A 219 8.70 1.12 -20.61
N LYS A 220 9.05 2.08 -19.77
CA LYS A 220 10.44 2.33 -19.39
C LYS A 220 10.99 1.23 -18.50
N LEU A 221 10.20 0.77 -17.52
CA LEU A 221 10.57 -0.36 -16.66
C LEU A 221 10.71 -1.65 -17.45
N ALA A 222 9.79 -1.95 -18.37
CA ALA A 222 9.86 -3.14 -19.22
C ALA A 222 11.08 -3.17 -20.18
N LYS A 223 11.76 -2.03 -20.36
CA LYS A 223 13.03 -1.90 -21.08
C LYS A 223 14.27 -1.96 -20.16
N GLY A 224 14.09 -2.24 -18.86
CA GLY A 224 15.19 -2.39 -17.89
C GLY A 224 15.80 -1.05 -17.45
N TRP A 225 15.00 -0.07 -16.99
CA TRP A 225 15.41 1.32 -16.77
C TRP A 225 16.67 1.56 -15.89
N PRO A 226 17.86 1.82 -16.50
CA PRO A 226 18.59 3.11 -16.39
C PRO A 226 19.32 3.53 -17.70
N THR A 227 19.42 4.82 -18.11
CA THR A 227 20.36 5.90 -17.65
C THR A 227 19.98 7.30 -18.23
N PRO A 228 20.62 8.42 -17.81
CA PRO A 228 21.87 8.87 -18.46
C PRO A 228 23.06 9.01 -17.49
N SER A 229 24.24 8.58 -17.96
CA SER A 229 25.53 9.18 -17.58
C SER A 229 25.83 10.32 -18.57
N THR A 230 25.89 11.55 -18.09
CA THR A 230 26.67 12.62 -18.73
C THR A 230 27.50 13.28 -17.66
N ASN A 231 28.65 12.65 -17.40
CA ASN A 231 29.78 13.33 -16.81
C ASN A 231 30.43 14.15 -17.94
N THR A 232 30.01 15.39 -18.10
CA THR A 232 30.79 16.43 -18.78
C THR A 232 30.99 17.55 -17.79
N LYS A 233 31.91 17.30 -16.84
CA LYS A 233 32.73 18.38 -16.31
C LYS A 233 33.87 18.57 -17.31
N SER A 234 33.72 19.58 -18.15
CA SER A 234 34.86 20.35 -18.66
C SER A 234 34.89 21.65 -17.89
#